data_AF-A0A2P8DF09-F1
#
_entry.id   AF-A0A2P8DF09-F1
#
_cell.length_a   1.000
_cell.length_b   1.000
_cell.length_c   1.000
_cell.angle_alpha   90.00
_cell.angle_beta   90.00
_cell.angle_gamma   90.00
#
_symmetry.space_group_name_H-M   'P 1'
#
loop_
_entity.id
_entity.type
_entity.pdbx_description
1 polymer ?
#
loop_
_entity_poly.entity_id
_entity_poly.type
_entity_poly.pdbx_seq_one_letter_code
_entity_poly.pdbx_strand_id
1 'polypeptide(L)'
;MAKRITKARRERMAQVLDLREAGGSYRAIAKQLNISHEQVAQDLSDALTEITREPAERVRDMELDRLDAMLLGLWSRARRGDLGAVDRVIKLMDRRAKYLGLDTPDSSSSTNAVATLLDQLIGDSTSDADPGA
;
A
#
# COMPACT_ATOMS: atom_id res chain seq x y z
N MET A 1 -0.08 -7.13 13.99
CA MET A 1 -1.02 -6.09 14.48
C MET A 1 -0.97 -4.92 13.52
N ALA A 2 -2.07 -4.60 12.82
CA ALA A 2 -2.14 -3.39 12.01
C ALA A 2 -1.97 -2.18 12.94
N LYS A 3 -0.93 -1.37 12.71
CA LYS A 3 -0.61 -0.21 13.54
C LYS A 3 -1.78 0.77 13.45
N ARG A 4 -2.45 1.07 14.56
CA ARG A 4 -3.60 2.00 14.58
C ARG A 4 -3.15 3.36 14.07
N ILE A 5 -3.65 3.77 12.91
CA ILE A 5 -3.29 5.04 12.29
C ILE A 5 -4.03 6.18 13.00
N THR A 6 -3.26 7.15 13.50
CA THR A 6 -3.78 8.29 14.26
C THR A 6 -4.49 9.27 13.33
N LYS A 7 -5.43 10.06 13.87
CA LYS A 7 -6.14 11.10 13.10
C LYS A 7 -5.18 12.09 12.43
N ALA A 8 -4.20 12.58 13.17
CA ALA A 8 -3.18 13.50 12.66
C ALA A 8 -2.34 12.89 11.52
N ARG A 9 -2.08 11.58 11.56
CA ARG A 9 -1.39 10.88 10.48
C ARG A 9 -2.27 10.80 9.23
N ARG A 10 -3.55 10.46 9.38
CA ARG A 10 -4.53 10.45 8.27
C ARG A 10 -4.70 11.83 7.62
N GLU A 11 -4.71 12.90 8.41
CA GLU A 11 -4.77 14.28 7.88
C GLU A 11 -3.53 14.63 7.05
N ARG A 12 -2.33 14.26 7.53
CA ARG A 12 -1.10 14.47 6.78
C ARG A 12 -1.05 13.62 5.50
N MET A 13 -1.55 12.39 5.56
CA MET A 13 -1.68 11.50 4.40
C MET A 13 -2.58 12.10 3.32
N ALA A 14 -3.72 12.71 3.70
CA ALA A 14 -4.58 13.43 2.77
C ALA A 14 -3.87 14.64 2.14
N GLN A 15 -3.15 15.44 2.93
CA GLN A 15 -2.36 16.57 2.39
C GLN A 15 -1.28 16.10 1.40
N VAL A 16 -0.63 14.97 1.68
CA VAL A 16 0.35 14.37 0.76
C VAL A 16 -0.31 13.96 -0.56
N LEU A 17 -1.51 13.38 -0.52
CA LEU A 17 -2.27 13.03 -1.73
C LEU A 17 -2.61 14.27 -2.56
N ASP A 18 -3.18 15.31 -1.93
CA ASP A 18 -3.59 16.54 -2.62
C ASP A 18 -2.41 17.23 -3.31
N LEU A 19 -1.28 17.36 -2.60
CA LEU A 19 -0.09 17.99 -3.15
C LEU A 19 0.56 17.13 -4.25
N ARG A 20 0.41 15.80 -4.16
CA ARG A 20 0.92 14.90 -5.18
C ARG A 20 0.08 14.96 -6.44
N GLU A 21 -1.25 15.01 -6.31
CA GLU A 21 -2.20 15.22 -7.39
C GLU A 21 -1.91 16.53 -8.13
N ALA A 22 -1.59 17.60 -7.41
CA ALA A 22 -1.18 18.88 -7.97
C ALA A 22 0.20 18.86 -8.69
N GLY A 23 0.85 17.70 -8.80
CA GLY A 23 2.13 17.53 -9.50
C GLY A 23 3.37 17.75 -8.64
N GLY A 24 3.21 17.95 -7.32
CA GLY A 24 4.32 18.16 -6.40
C GLY A 24 5.30 16.97 -6.37
N SER A 25 6.60 17.25 -6.44
CA SER A 25 7.63 16.22 -6.21
C SER A 25 7.73 15.88 -4.73
N TYR A 26 8.20 14.68 -4.38
CA TYR A 26 8.33 14.28 -2.97
C TYR A 26 9.22 15.25 -2.17
N ARG A 27 10.27 15.80 -2.79
CA ARG A 27 11.14 16.82 -2.15
C ARG A 27 10.42 18.13 -1.90
N ALA A 28 9.58 18.57 -2.85
CA ALA A 28 8.78 19.79 -2.68
C ALA A 28 7.73 19.61 -1.58
N ILE A 29 7.04 18.47 -1.56
CA ILE A 29 6.05 18.12 -0.53
C ILE A 29 6.71 18.02 0.84
N ALA A 30 7.86 17.34 0.94
CA ALA A 30 8.64 17.23 2.18
C ALA A 30 9.00 18.60 2.75
N LYS A 31 9.46 19.52 1.89
CA LYS A 31 9.77 20.91 2.28
C LYS A 31 8.52 21.66 2.73
N GLN A 32 7.40 21.51 2.03
CA GLN A 32 6.15 22.20 2.33
C GLN A 32 5.50 21.72 3.64
N LEU A 33 5.53 20.42 3.90
CA LEU A 33 4.95 19.79 5.09
C LEU A 33 5.94 19.67 6.26
N ASN A 34 7.18 20.11 6.07
CA ASN A 34 8.27 20.02 7.05
C ASN A 34 8.48 18.58 7.58
N ILE A 35 8.52 17.61 6.67
CA ILE A 35 8.78 16.19 6.94
C ILE A 35 9.88 15.67 6.01
N SER A 36 10.40 14.46 6.27
CA SER A 36 11.40 13.85 5.39
C SER A 36 10.78 13.36 4.08
N HIS A 37 11.60 13.24 3.04
CA HIS A 37 11.22 12.65 1.76
C HIS A 37 10.76 11.19 1.93
N GLU A 38 11.39 10.44 2.83
CA GLU A 38 11.01 9.07 3.18
C GLU A 38 9.63 9.04 3.83
N GLN A 39 9.31 10.00 4.70
CA GLN A 39 8.01 10.10 5.34
C GLN A 39 6.90 10.43 4.34
N VAL A 40 7.15 11.29 3.36
CA VAL A 40 6.22 11.54 2.24
C VAL A 40 5.93 10.24 1.48
N ALA A 41 6.98 9.49 1.13
CA ALA A 41 6.82 8.24 0.39
C ALA A 41 6.01 7.20 1.18
N GLN A 42 6.23 7.13 2.49
CA GLN A 42 5.52 6.19 3.36
C GLN A 42 4.08 6.62 3.59
N ASP A 43 3.81 7.90 3.86
CA ASP A 43 2.45 8.38 4.04
C ASP A 43 1.64 8.30 2.75
N LEU A 44 2.25 8.55 1.58
CA LEU A 44 1.60 8.32 0.29
C LEU A 44 1.24 6.84 0.08
N SER A 45 2.18 5.93 0.37
CA SER A 45 1.96 4.49 0.24
C SER A 45 0.83 4.01 1.15
N ASP A 46 0.86 4.44 2.41
CA ASP A 46 -0.17 4.09 3.38
C ASP A 46 -1.50 4.74 3.01
N ALA A 47 -1.51 5.94 2.42
CA ALA A 47 -2.75 6.65 2.05
C ALA A 47 -3.48 5.95 0.91
N LEU A 48 -2.72 5.54 -0.11
CA LEU A 48 -3.23 4.74 -1.22
C LEU A 48 -3.71 3.35 -0.76
N THR A 49 -3.18 2.84 0.36
CA THR A 49 -3.61 1.57 0.95
C THR A 49 -4.81 1.73 1.89
N GLU A 50 -4.92 2.84 2.63
CA GLU A 50 -5.89 3.04 3.72
C GLU A 50 -7.20 3.71 3.29
N ILE A 51 -7.24 4.59 2.27
CA ILE A 51 -8.36 5.54 2.07
C ILE A 51 -9.16 5.32 0.76
N THR A 52 -10.48 5.49 0.89
CA THR A 52 -11.61 5.37 -0.04
C THR A 52 -11.44 5.96 -1.44
N ARG A 53 -11.53 5.08 -2.46
CA ARG A 53 -11.68 5.25 -3.93
C ARG A 53 -11.30 6.60 -4.59
N GLU A 54 -12.02 7.70 -4.41
CA GLU A 54 -11.96 8.81 -5.38
C GLU A 54 -10.65 9.63 -5.46
N PRO A 55 -10.05 10.18 -4.37
CA PRO A 55 -8.79 10.94 -4.48
C PRO A 55 -7.56 10.05 -4.71
N ALA A 56 -7.59 8.82 -4.20
CA ALA A 56 -6.52 7.85 -4.34
C ALA A 56 -6.40 7.32 -5.78
N GLU A 57 -7.52 7.17 -6.49
CA GLU A 57 -7.54 6.70 -7.88
C GLU A 57 -6.82 7.67 -8.81
N ARG A 58 -7.09 8.99 -8.73
CA ARG A 58 -6.42 9.97 -9.62
C ARG A 58 -4.92 10.05 -9.39
N VAL A 59 -4.48 10.03 -8.13
CA VAL A 59 -3.05 10.01 -7.80
C VAL A 59 -2.41 8.70 -8.28
N ARG A 60 -3.08 7.57 -8.07
CA ARG A 60 -2.61 6.26 -8.54
C ARG A 60 -2.45 6.24 -10.05
N ASP A 61 -3.45 6.69 -10.80
CA ASP A 61 -3.44 6.67 -12.26
C ASP A 61 -2.34 7.58 -12.81
N MET A 62 -2.17 8.79 -12.27
CA MET A 62 -1.05 9.67 -12.59
C MET A 62 0.32 9.01 -12.33
N GLU A 63 0.47 8.26 -11.24
CA GLU A 63 1.73 7.57 -10.96
C GLU A 63 1.93 6.36 -11.87
N LEU A 64 0.88 5.62 -12.22
CA LEU A 64 0.93 4.54 -13.21
C LEU A 64 1.38 5.05 -14.57
N ASP A 65 0.86 6.19 -15.02
CA ASP A 65 1.27 6.84 -16.27
C ASP A 65 2.76 7.21 -16.27
N ARG A 66 3.27 7.72 -15.14
CA ARG A 66 4.71 7.99 -14.97
C ARG A 66 5.54 6.73 -15.01
N LEU A 67 5.07 5.64 -14.38
CA LEU A 67 5.75 4.35 -14.44
C LEU A 67 5.79 3.81 -15.88
N ASP A 68 4.70 3.96 -16.64
CA ASP A 68 4.63 3.56 -18.05
C ASP A 68 5.58 4.38 -18.94
N ALA A 69 5.64 5.69 -18.74
CA ALA A 69 6.59 6.55 -19.44
C ALA A 69 8.05 6.15 -19.16
N MET A 70 8.39 5.86 -17.90
CA MET A 70 9.74 5.39 -17.53
C MET A 70 10.04 4.00 -18.08
N LEU A 71 9.06 3.10 -18.04
CA LEU A 71 9.18 1.75 -18.60
C LEU A 71 9.46 1.82 -20.10
N LEU A 72 8.71 2.63 -20.85
CA LEU A 72 8.91 2.82 -22.29
C LEU A 72 10.36 3.23 -22.62
N GLY A 73 10.92 4.16 -21.85
CA GLY A 73 12.31 4.62 -22.03
C GLY A 73 13.38 3.57 -21.72
N LEU A 74 13.10 2.66 -20.78
CA LEU A 74 14.07 1.64 -20.33
C LEU A 74 13.94 0.29 -21.07
N TRP A 75 12.74 -0.02 -21.57
CA TRP A 75 12.38 -1.34 -22.08
C TRP A 75 13.31 -1.84 -23.19
N SER A 76 13.67 -0.95 -24.12
CA SER A 76 14.55 -1.27 -25.24
C SER A 76 15.93 -1.76 -24.76
N ARG A 77 16.51 -1.12 -23.74
CA ARG A 77 17.80 -1.50 -23.16
C ARG A 77 17.69 -2.78 -22.33
N ALA A 78 16.67 -2.88 -21.49
CA ALA A 78 16.43 -4.05 -20.65
C ALA A 78 16.29 -5.33 -21.50
N ARG A 79 15.49 -5.29 -22.59
CA ARG A 79 15.33 -6.44 -23.51
C ARG A 79 16.61 -6.86 -24.23
N ARG A 80 17.61 -5.97 -24.36
CA ARG A 80 18.92 -6.28 -24.95
C ARG A 80 19.94 -6.81 -23.94
N GLY A 81 19.53 -7.05 -22.68
CA GLY A 81 20.41 -7.59 -21.65
C GLY A 81 21.25 -6.54 -20.90
N ASP A 82 20.92 -5.26 -21.01
CA ASP A 82 21.51 -4.24 -20.13
C ASP A 82 21.01 -4.47 -18.69
N LEU A 83 21.86 -5.10 -17.86
CA LEU A 83 21.52 -5.47 -16.49
C LEU A 83 21.07 -4.27 -15.64
N GLY A 84 21.69 -3.10 -15.85
CA GLY A 84 21.29 -1.88 -15.14
C GLY A 84 19.90 -1.40 -15.53
N ALA A 85 19.48 -1.59 -16.78
CA ALA A 85 18.12 -1.31 -17.22
C ALA A 85 17.13 -2.37 -16.70
N VAL A 86 17.51 -3.65 -16.67
CA VAL A 86 16.70 -4.75 -16.12
C VAL A 86 16.36 -4.48 -14.65
N ASP A 87 17.34 -4.15 -13.82
CA ASP A 87 17.13 -3.86 -12.39
C ASP A 87 16.16 -2.70 -12.18
N ARG A 88 16.26 -1.65 -13.01
CA ARG A 88 15.37 -0.48 -12.94
C ARG A 88 13.95 -0.82 -13.38
N VAL A 89 13.79 -1.63 -14.44
CA VAL A 89 12.48 -2.11 -14.90
C VAL A 89 11.81 -2.95 -13.82
N ILE A 90 12.53 -3.88 -13.17
CA ILE A 90 12.00 -4.68 -12.07
C ILE A 90 11.52 -3.77 -10.92
N LYS A 91 12.28 -2.73 -10.56
CA LYS A 91 11.86 -1.75 -9.54
C LYS A 91 10.62 -0.95 -9.92
N LEU A 92 10.44 -0.62 -11.20
CA LEU A 92 9.22 0.03 -11.68
C LEU A 92 8.01 -0.93 -11.58
N MET A 93 8.21 -2.20 -11.94
CA MET A 93 7.17 -3.24 -11.85
C MET A 93 6.78 -3.53 -10.40
N ASP A 94 7.74 -3.59 -9.48
CA ASP A 94 7.49 -3.71 -8.03
C ASP A 94 6.67 -2.52 -7.50
N ARG A 95 7.00 -1.30 -7.91
CA ARG A 95 6.18 -0.12 -7.53
C ARG A 95 4.76 -0.19 -8.13
N ARG A 96 4.61 -0.67 -9.37
CA ARG A 96 3.31 -0.86 -10.02
C ARG A 96 2.45 -1.87 -9.28
N ALA A 97 3.02 -3.02 -8.93
CA ALA A 97 2.34 -4.07 -8.19
C ALA A 97 1.84 -3.58 -6.84
N LYS A 98 2.63 -2.77 -6.13
CA LYS A 98 2.21 -2.09 -4.88
C LYS A 98 1.04 -1.14 -5.08
N TYR A 99 1.04 -0.31 -6.13
CA TYR A 99 -0.09 0.59 -6.41
C TYR A 99 -1.38 -0.13 -6.81
N LEU A 100 -1.26 -1.32 -7.41
CA LEU A 100 -2.39 -2.14 -7.84
C LEU A 100 -2.79 -3.20 -6.79
N GLY A 101 -2.06 -3.31 -5.68
CA GLY A 101 -2.31 -4.33 -4.65
C GLY A 101 -2.01 -5.77 -5.07
N LEU A 102 -1.22 -5.99 -6.14
CA LEU A 102 -0.96 -7.32 -6.71
C LEU A 102 -0.02 -8.19 -5.86
N ASP A 103 0.74 -7.59 -4.94
CA ASP A 103 1.69 -8.30 -4.06
C ASP A 103 1.09 -8.57 -2.66
N THR A 104 -0.18 -8.24 -2.45
CA THR A 104 -0.83 -8.46 -1.15
C THR A 104 -1.17 -9.96 -1.04
N PRO A 105 -0.64 -10.71 -0.06
CA PRO A 105 -1.08 -12.08 0.16
C PRO A 105 -2.58 -12.06 0.44
N ASP A 106 -3.35 -12.95 -0.20
CA ASP A 106 -4.82 -13.03 -0.10
C ASP A 106 -5.26 -13.07 1.37
N SER A 107 -5.60 -11.91 1.93
CA SER A 107 -6.02 -11.77 3.33
C SER A 107 -7.40 -12.38 3.59
N SER A 108 -8.13 -12.78 2.54
CA SER A 108 -9.46 -13.37 2.63
C SER A 108 -9.46 -14.84 3.02
N SER A 109 -8.38 -15.59 2.74
CA SER A 109 -8.36 -17.04 2.96
C SER A 109 -7.90 -17.41 4.38
N SER A 110 -6.79 -16.84 4.84
CA SER A 110 -6.13 -17.33 6.07
C SER A 110 -6.72 -16.78 7.37
N THR A 111 -7.24 -15.55 7.39
CA THR A 111 -7.72 -14.93 8.64
C THR A 111 -9.09 -15.47 9.06
N ASN A 112 -9.95 -15.77 8.09
CA ASN A 112 -11.25 -16.38 8.33
C ASN A 112 -11.10 -17.80 8.89
N ALA A 113 -10.17 -18.60 8.35
CA ALA A 113 -9.90 -19.95 8.84
C ALA A 113 -9.43 -19.97 10.31
N VAL A 114 -8.59 -19.01 10.71
CA VAL A 114 -8.13 -18.88 12.10
C VAL A 114 -9.24 -18.42 13.04
N ALA A 115 -10.11 -17.51 12.60
CA ALA A 115 -11.26 -17.08 13.39
C ALA A 115 -12.24 -18.23 13.64
N THR A 116 -12.51 -19.05 12.63
CA THR A 116 -13.38 -20.24 12.76
C THR A 116 -12.77 -21.29 13.70
N LEU A 117 -11.47 -21.52 13.62
CA LEU A 117 -10.76 -22.45 14.52
C LEU A 117 -10.77 -21.97 15.98
N LEU A 118 -10.57 -20.68 16.22
CA LEU A 118 -10.63 -20.10 17.56
C LEU A 118 -12.03 -20.19 18.16
N ASP A 119 -13.07 -19.95 17.35
CA ASP A 119 -14.47 -20.08 17.79
C ASP A 119 -14.82 -21.54 18.15
N GLN A 120 -14.34 -22.50 17.36
CA GLN A 120 -14.48 -23.93 17.65
C GLN A 120 -13.75 -24.34 18.94
N LEU A 121 -12.52 -23.86 19.17
CA LEU A 121 -11.74 -24.20 20.36
C LEU A 121 -12.30 -23.58 21.64
N ILE A 122 -12.89 -22.38 21.55
CA ILE A 122 -13.51 -21.70 22.70
C ILE A 122 -14.90 -22.28 22.98
N GLY A 123 -15.70 -22.56 21.94
CA GLY A 123 -17.04 -23.11 22.07
C GLY A 123 -17.11 -24.51 22.67
N ASP A 124 -16.12 -25.37 22.39
CA ASP A 124 -16.08 -26.76 22.88
C ASP A 124 -15.80 -26.84 24.40
N SER A 125 -15.26 -25.77 25.00
CA SER A 125 -14.89 -25.74 26.43
C SER A 125 -16.02 -25.31 27.38
N THR A 126 -17.20 -24.93 26.85
CA THR A 126 -18.33 -24.43 27.66
C THR A 126 -19.54 -25.38 27.75
N SER A 127 -19.45 -26.60 27.22
CA SER A 127 -20.58 -27.55 27.18
C SER A 127 -20.69 -28.53 28.37
N ASP A 128 -19.72 -28.58 29.30
CA ASP A 128 -19.70 -29.62 30.35
C ASP A 128 -19.84 -29.07 31.80
N ALA A 129 -20.60 -27.99 31.99
CA ALA A 129 -21.07 -27.61 33.33
C ALA A 129 -22.52 -28.05 33.51
N ASP A 130 -22.68 -29.32 33.90
CA ASP A 130 -23.93 -29.97 34.29
C ASP A 130 -24.65 -29.19 35.42
N PRO A 131 -25.90 -28.72 35.24
CA PRO A 131 -26.67 -28.10 36.29
C PRO A 131 -27.60 -29.15 36.91
N GLY A 132 -27.12 -29.91 37.89
CA GLY A 132 -28.04 -30.58 38.82
C GLY A 132 -27.54 -31.82 39.55
N ALA A 133 -27.15 -31.66 40.81
CA ALA A 133 -27.53 -32.51 41.94
C ALA A 133 -27.24 -31.80 43.26
#